data_AF-A0A1C3XHV3-F1
#
_entry.id   AF-A0A1C3XHV3-F1
#
_cell.length_a   1.000
_cell.length_b   1.000
_cell.length_c   1.000
_cell.angle_alpha   90.00
_cell.angle_beta   90.00
_cell.angle_gamma   90.00
#
_symmetry.space_group_name_H-M   'P 1'
#
loop_
_entity.id
_entity.type
_entity.pdbx_description
1 polymer ?
#
loop_
_entity_poly.entity_id
_entity_poly.type
_entity_poly.pdbx_seq_one_letter_code
_entity_poly.pdbx_strand_id
1 'polypeptide(L)'
;MTAAAASATAAATSATDASTSATAAATSATNASGSATAAATSATNAANSATAAATSATSSAASASQAQSYSGIPQSIKTAAYTTLLADAQTQILHPASDNNARTFTIDSNANVAYPIGSAITFINEINTVTIAITSDTLVQAGSGLTGSRTLAANGMATAVKIAATKWMIAGAGLT
;
A
#
# COMPACT_ATOMS: atom_id res chain seq x y z
N MET A 1 23.09 -90.32 2.20
CA MET A 1 21.93 -89.63 1.57
C MET A 1 21.40 -88.46 2.42
N THR A 2 21.41 -88.56 3.75
CA THR A 2 20.82 -87.55 4.68
C THR A 2 21.52 -86.19 4.71
N ALA A 3 22.86 -86.15 4.64
CA ALA A 3 23.61 -84.88 4.67
C ALA A 3 23.34 -83.99 3.44
N ALA A 4 23.16 -84.58 2.26
CA ALA A 4 22.85 -83.86 1.02
C ALA A 4 21.42 -83.27 1.03
N ALA A 5 20.46 -83.95 1.66
CA ALA A 5 19.11 -83.44 1.84
C ALA A 5 19.07 -82.23 2.81
N ALA A 6 19.86 -82.29 3.89
CA ALA A 6 20.01 -81.18 4.84
C ALA A 6 20.64 -79.94 4.18
N SER A 7 21.68 -80.10 3.36
CA SER A 7 22.29 -78.99 2.63
C SER A 7 21.35 -78.36 1.60
N ALA A 8 20.55 -79.18 0.90
CA ALA A 8 19.55 -78.67 -0.04
C ALA A 8 18.46 -77.85 0.66
N THR A 9 18.01 -78.30 1.84
CA THR A 9 17.02 -77.59 2.65
C THR A 9 17.58 -76.25 3.15
N ALA A 10 18.81 -76.23 3.66
CA ALA A 10 19.46 -74.99 4.09
C ALA A 10 19.59 -73.97 2.95
N ALA A 11 19.98 -74.42 1.76
CA ALA A 11 20.04 -73.56 0.58
C ALA A 11 18.68 -72.97 0.19
N ALA A 12 17.60 -73.76 0.28
CA ALA A 12 16.24 -73.29 0.01
C ALA A 12 15.77 -72.25 1.05
N THR A 13 16.09 -72.45 2.32
CA THR A 13 15.80 -71.45 3.38
C THR A 13 16.55 -70.15 3.13
N SER A 14 17.86 -70.21 2.85
CA SER A 14 18.65 -69.02 2.54
C SER A 14 18.14 -68.25 1.32
N ALA A 15 17.66 -68.96 0.29
CA ALA A 15 17.03 -68.33 -0.88
C ALA A 15 15.73 -67.59 -0.50
N THR A 16 14.94 -68.18 0.40
CA THR A 16 13.69 -67.58 0.90
C THR A 16 13.96 -66.33 1.75
N ASP A 17 14.96 -66.38 2.64
CA ASP A 17 15.39 -65.25 3.47
C ASP A 17 15.91 -64.09 2.63
N ALA A 18 16.68 -64.39 1.57
CA ALA A 18 17.16 -63.40 0.61
C ALA A 18 15.99 -62.72 -0.12
N SER A 19 15.00 -63.49 -0.57
CA SER A 19 13.79 -62.96 -1.22
C SER A 19 12.97 -62.07 -0.28
N THR A 20 12.82 -62.48 0.98
CA THR A 20 12.12 -61.70 2.01
C THR A 20 12.84 -60.39 2.30
N SER A 21 14.17 -60.44 2.42
CA SER A 21 15.02 -59.27 2.62
C SER A 21 14.93 -58.28 1.45
N ALA A 22 14.92 -58.79 0.21
CA ALA A 22 14.74 -57.97 -0.99
C ALA A 22 13.38 -57.26 -0.99
N THR A 23 12.32 -57.96 -0.57
CA THR A 23 10.96 -57.38 -0.46
C THR A 23 10.91 -56.29 0.61
N ALA A 24 11.52 -56.51 1.78
CA ALA A 24 11.58 -55.51 2.84
C ALA A 24 12.36 -54.24 2.42
N ALA A 25 13.45 -54.41 1.66
CA ALA A 25 14.20 -53.30 1.09
C ALA A 25 13.38 -52.50 0.07
N ALA A 26 12.62 -53.17 -0.81
CA ALA A 26 11.72 -52.52 -1.76
C ALA A 26 10.60 -51.72 -1.07
N THR A 27 9.99 -52.29 -0.02
CA THR A 27 9.00 -51.57 0.81
C THR A 27 9.60 -50.35 1.49
N SER A 28 10.81 -50.49 2.05
CA SER A 28 11.52 -49.37 2.69
C SER A 28 11.83 -48.24 1.70
N ALA A 29 12.26 -48.58 0.48
CA ALA A 29 12.48 -47.59 -0.58
C ALA A 29 11.18 -46.87 -0.97
N THR A 30 10.06 -47.59 -1.03
CA THR A 30 8.74 -47.01 -1.31
C THR A 30 8.31 -46.03 -0.20
N ASN A 31 8.49 -46.42 1.06
CA ASN A 31 8.19 -45.56 2.22
C ASN A 31 9.06 -44.29 2.25
N ALA A 32 10.35 -44.42 1.89
CA ALA A 32 11.26 -43.28 1.77
C ALA A 32 10.81 -42.32 0.66
N SER A 33 10.39 -42.85 -0.50
CA SER A 33 9.83 -42.05 -1.60
C SER A 33 8.53 -41.33 -1.19
N GLY A 34 7.64 -42.02 -0.48
CA GLY A 34 6.41 -41.41 0.07
C GLY A 34 6.72 -40.29 1.06
N SER A 35 7.69 -40.51 1.95
CA SER A 35 8.14 -39.49 2.92
C SER A 35 8.75 -38.26 2.23
N ALA A 36 9.56 -38.46 1.18
CA ALA A 36 10.11 -37.37 0.38
C ALA A 36 9.01 -36.56 -0.33
N THR A 37 7.98 -37.23 -0.85
CA THR A 37 6.83 -36.58 -1.49
C THR A 37 6.01 -35.76 -0.48
N ALA A 38 5.78 -36.29 0.73
CA ALA A 38 5.09 -35.57 1.80
C ALA A 38 5.89 -34.33 2.27
N ALA A 39 7.21 -34.44 2.37
CA ALA A 39 8.09 -33.32 2.69
C ALA A 39 8.04 -32.23 1.60
N ALA A 40 8.10 -32.62 0.32
CA ALA A 40 7.98 -31.68 -0.80
C ALA A 40 6.62 -30.95 -0.80
N THR A 41 5.53 -31.68 -0.57
CA THR A 41 4.18 -31.10 -0.46
C THR A 41 4.09 -30.10 0.70
N SER A 42 4.69 -30.44 1.84
CA SER A 42 4.72 -29.57 3.02
C SER A 42 5.50 -28.28 2.74
N ALA A 43 6.61 -28.36 2.01
CA ALA A 43 7.38 -27.20 1.60
C ALA A 43 6.58 -26.29 0.66
N THR A 44 5.85 -26.85 -0.30
CA THR A 44 4.94 -26.08 -1.17
C THR A 44 3.85 -25.37 -0.38
N ASN A 45 3.21 -26.06 0.57
CA ASN A 45 2.17 -25.47 1.41
C ASN A 45 2.69 -24.32 2.27
N ALA A 46 3.91 -24.45 2.80
CA ALA A 46 4.58 -23.38 3.54
C ALA A 46 4.85 -22.16 2.66
N ALA A 47 5.35 -22.36 1.43
CA ALA A 47 5.59 -21.28 0.47
C ALA A 47 4.28 -20.54 0.07
N ASN A 48 3.20 -21.29 -0.17
CA ASN A 48 1.89 -20.71 -0.48
C ASN A 48 1.35 -19.90 0.70
N SER A 49 1.49 -20.42 1.92
CA SER A 49 1.07 -19.73 3.15
C SER A 49 1.84 -18.42 3.35
N ALA A 50 3.15 -18.42 3.08
CA ALA A 50 3.97 -17.21 3.14
C ALA A 50 3.52 -16.16 2.11
N THR A 51 3.17 -16.58 0.89
CA THR A 51 2.67 -15.69 -0.16
C THR A 51 1.30 -15.10 0.20
N ALA A 52 0.39 -15.90 0.77
CA ALA A 52 -0.91 -15.42 1.25
C ALA A 52 -0.76 -14.41 2.40
N ALA A 53 0.17 -14.65 3.32
CA ALA A 53 0.48 -13.72 4.41
C ALA A 53 1.04 -12.39 3.88
N ALA A 54 1.98 -12.44 2.94
CA ALA A 54 2.52 -11.23 2.30
C ALA A 54 1.42 -10.42 1.60
N THR A 55 0.54 -11.09 0.85
CA THR A 55 -0.59 -10.45 0.15
C THR A 55 -1.57 -9.80 1.13
N SER A 56 -1.84 -10.48 2.26
CA SER A 56 -2.71 -9.95 3.32
C SER A 56 -2.10 -8.72 3.99
N ALA A 57 -0.79 -8.71 4.23
CA ALA A 57 -0.07 -7.57 4.78
C ALA A 57 -0.07 -6.36 3.82
N THR A 58 0.09 -6.58 2.51
CA THR A 58 -0.04 -5.50 1.51
C THR A 58 -1.47 -4.95 1.49
N SER A 59 -2.48 -5.81 1.56
CA SER A 59 -3.89 -5.41 1.55
C SER A 59 -4.28 -4.64 2.80
N SER A 60 -3.79 -5.03 3.97
CA SER A 60 -4.03 -4.32 5.23
C SER A 60 -3.34 -2.96 5.26
N ALA A 61 -2.11 -2.85 4.75
CA ALA A 61 -1.41 -1.58 4.60
C ALA A 61 -2.17 -0.62 3.65
N ALA A 62 -2.67 -1.14 2.53
CA ALA A 62 -3.50 -0.37 1.60
C ALA A 62 -4.86 0.04 2.21
N SER A 63 -5.44 -0.81 3.05
CA SER A 63 -6.69 -0.47 3.74
C SER A 63 -6.47 0.59 4.83
N ALA A 64 -5.36 0.51 5.56
CA ALA A 64 -5.01 1.48 6.60
C ALA A 64 -4.72 2.88 6.03
N SER A 65 -4.09 2.97 4.86
CA SER A 65 -3.86 4.25 4.19
C SER A 65 -5.15 4.89 3.67
N GLN A 66 -6.16 4.09 3.29
CA GLN A 66 -7.47 4.60 2.87
C GLN A 66 -8.39 4.91 4.05
N ALA A 67 -8.23 4.24 5.19
CA ALA A 67 -9.03 4.42 6.39
C ALA A 67 -8.56 5.60 7.27
N GLN A 68 -8.01 6.69 6.69
CA GLN A 68 -7.74 7.92 7.44
C GLN A 68 -9.04 8.45 8.05
N SER A 69 -9.34 8.00 9.26
CA SER A 69 -10.57 8.25 9.99
C SER A 69 -10.41 9.60 10.68
N TYR A 70 -10.62 10.68 9.94
CA TYR A 70 -10.64 12.01 10.53
C TYR A 70 -12.02 12.25 11.17
N SER A 71 -12.07 12.31 12.50
CA SER A 71 -13.28 12.63 13.29
C SER A 71 -13.77 14.09 13.08
N GLY A 72 -13.00 14.89 12.35
CA GLY A 72 -13.26 16.28 11.97
C GLY A 72 -12.33 16.69 10.82
N ILE A 73 -12.13 17.99 10.58
CA ILE A 73 -11.15 18.48 9.60
C ILE A 73 -9.95 19.04 10.38
N PRO A 74 -8.83 18.30 10.48
CA PRO A 74 -7.65 18.78 11.21
C PRO A 74 -7.17 20.13 10.69
N GLN A 75 -6.74 21.01 11.59
CA GLN A 75 -6.26 22.33 11.24
C GLN A 75 -4.75 22.44 11.40
N SER A 76 -4.08 22.93 10.36
CA SER A 76 -2.71 23.43 10.43
C SER A 76 -2.68 24.94 10.23
N ILE A 77 -2.12 25.67 11.18
CA ILE A 77 -1.94 27.13 11.07
C ILE A 77 -0.59 27.42 10.39
N LYS A 78 -0.55 28.35 9.44
CA LYS A 78 0.68 28.78 8.74
C LYS A 78 0.81 30.30 8.77
N THR A 79 1.97 30.78 9.24
CA THR A 79 2.31 32.22 9.34
C THR A 79 3.48 32.60 8.42
N ALA A 80 3.63 31.87 7.31
CA ALA A 80 4.69 32.03 6.32
C ALA A 80 4.22 31.42 4.99
N ALA A 81 4.91 31.74 3.88
CA ALA A 81 4.67 31.02 2.63
C ALA A 81 4.88 29.51 2.83
N TYR A 82 4.03 28.69 2.22
CA TYR A 82 3.95 27.27 2.52
C TYR A 82 3.73 26.44 1.26
N THR A 83 4.42 25.30 1.14
CA THR A 83 4.16 24.28 0.13
C THR A 83 3.49 23.10 0.78
N THR A 84 2.32 22.70 0.29
CA THR A 84 1.54 21.59 0.83
C THR A 84 2.27 20.26 0.67
N LEU A 85 2.10 19.35 1.62
CA LEU A 85 2.63 17.99 1.62
C LEU A 85 1.52 16.95 1.77
N LEU A 86 1.84 15.67 1.60
CA LEU A 86 0.84 14.59 1.59
C LEU A 86 -0.03 14.56 2.86
N ALA A 87 0.52 14.93 4.02
CA ALA A 87 -0.23 14.96 5.28
C ALA A 87 -1.25 16.11 5.37
N ASP A 88 -1.25 17.06 4.44
CA ASP A 88 -2.27 18.10 4.32
C ASP A 88 -3.53 17.59 3.60
N ALA A 89 -3.48 16.38 3.01
CA ALA A 89 -4.66 15.74 2.43
C ALA A 89 -5.78 15.58 3.48
N GLN A 90 -7.00 15.97 3.10
CA GLN A 90 -8.19 15.95 3.96
C GLN A 90 -8.10 16.88 5.18
N THR A 91 -7.32 17.97 5.10
CA THR A 91 -7.16 18.93 6.21
C THR A 91 -7.55 20.36 5.81
N GLN A 92 -7.52 21.27 6.78
CA GLN A 92 -7.59 22.72 6.55
C GLN A 92 -6.25 23.40 6.90
N ILE A 93 -5.88 24.39 6.10
CA ILE A 93 -4.74 25.27 6.30
C ILE A 93 -5.27 26.68 6.58
N LEU A 94 -4.95 27.20 7.77
CA LEU A 94 -5.37 28.53 8.22
C LEU A 94 -4.23 29.53 8.10
N HIS A 95 -4.47 30.64 7.40
CA HIS A 95 -3.69 31.87 7.51
C HIS A 95 -4.35 32.79 8.57
N PRO A 96 -3.72 32.96 9.75
CA PRO A 96 -4.38 33.58 10.90
C PRO A 96 -4.35 35.11 10.84
N ALA A 97 -5.31 35.76 11.50
CA ALA A 97 -5.42 37.22 11.54
C ALA A 97 -4.18 37.94 12.11
N SER A 98 -3.38 37.25 12.94
CA SER A 98 -2.12 37.77 13.48
C SER A 98 -1.02 37.94 12.44
N ASP A 99 -1.12 37.27 11.28
CA ASP A 99 -0.15 37.34 10.19
C ASP A 99 -0.66 38.27 9.07
N ASN A 100 -0.56 39.59 9.25
CA ASN A 100 -0.98 40.55 8.23
C ASN A 100 0.06 40.72 7.11
N ASN A 101 0.45 39.63 6.47
CA ASN A 101 1.32 39.63 5.30
C ASN A 101 0.61 38.92 4.14
N ALA A 102 0.90 39.34 2.91
CA ALA A 102 0.49 38.55 1.76
C ALA A 102 1.26 37.21 1.78
N ARG A 103 0.55 36.10 1.61
CA ARG A 103 1.14 34.76 1.61
C ARG A 103 0.89 34.03 0.30
N THR A 104 1.82 33.14 -0.03
CA THR A 104 1.63 32.18 -1.11
C THR A 104 1.60 30.78 -0.51
N PHE A 105 0.50 30.08 -0.72
CA PHE A 105 0.35 28.66 -0.40
C PHE A 105 0.34 27.88 -1.70
N THR A 106 1.30 26.98 -1.87
CA THR A 106 1.54 26.26 -3.13
C THR A 106 1.12 24.81 -3.00
N ILE A 107 0.19 24.38 -3.84
CA ILE A 107 -0.07 22.96 -4.08
C ILE A 107 1.10 22.42 -4.89
N ASP A 108 1.87 21.51 -4.31
CA ASP A 108 3.02 20.92 -5.01
C ASP A 108 2.56 20.01 -6.16
N SER A 109 3.45 19.79 -7.14
CA SER A 109 3.13 18.95 -8.31
C SER A 109 2.95 17.49 -7.93
N ASN A 110 2.21 16.75 -8.74
CA ASN A 110 2.11 15.30 -8.61
C ASN A 110 3.45 14.56 -8.71
N ALA A 111 4.46 15.16 -9.35
CA ALA A 111 5.79 14.59 -9.44
C ALA A 111 6.54 14.64 -8.09
N ASN A 112 6.28 15.65 -7.27
CA ASN A 112 6.91 15.85 -5.96
C ASN A 112 6.06 15.27 -4.83
N VAL A 113 4.74 15.47 -4.88
CA VAL A 113 3.76 14.99 -3.89
C VAL A 113 2.57 14.36 -4.61
N ALA A 114 2.59 13.05 -4.74
CA ALA A 114 1.54 12.28 -5.40
C ALA A 114 0.32 12.10 -4.49
N TYR A 115 -0.48 13.16 -4.32
CA TYR A 115 -1.77 13.07 -3.63
C TYR A 115 -2.69 12.05 -4.31
N PRO A 116 -3.43 11.21 -3.55
CA PRO A 116 -4.51 10.40 -4.10
C PRO A 116 -5.57 11.24 -4.83
N ILE A 117 -6.18 10.69 -5.87
CA ILE A 117 -7.36 11.32 -6.49
C ILE A 117 -8.49 11.32 -5.45
N GLY A 118 -9.18 12.46 -5.31
CA GLY A 118 -10.17 12.69 -4.26
C GLY A 118 -9.63 13.41 -3.02
N SER A 119 -8.31 13.63 -2.90
CA SER A 119 -7.76 14.48 -1.84
C SER A 119 -8.30 15.90 -1.92
N ALA A 120 -8.70 16.45 -0.79
CA ALA A 120 -9.18 17.81 -0.60
C ALA A 120 -8.28 18.56 0.39
N ILE A 121 -7.95 19.81 0.05
CA ILE A 121 -7.21 20.72 0.94
C ILE A 121 -8.04 22.00 1.03
N THR A 122 -8.43 22.38 2.25
CA THR A 122 -9.18 23.62 2.48
C THR A 122 -8.25 24.73 2.94
N PHE A 123 -8.28 25.86 2.26
CA PHE A 123 -7.54 27.07 2.60
C PHE A 123 -8.51 28.08 3.22
N ILE A 124 -8.17 28.59 4.40
CA ILE A 124 -8.92 29.65 5.10
C ILE A 124 -7.99 30.82 5.33
N ASN A 125 -8.47 32.01 5.00
CA ASN A 125 -7.69 33.24 5.11
C ASN A 125 -8.43 34.26 5.98
N GLU A 126 -7.88 34.62 7.15
CA GLU A 126 -8.49 35.63 8.01
C GLU A 126 -8.06 37.07 7.67
N ILE A 127 -6.90 37.27 7.04
CA ILE A 127 -6.36 38.62 6.81
C ILE A 127 -5.49 38.71 5.55
N ASN A 128 -5.38 39.90 4.97
CA ASN A 128 -4.60 40.17 3.76
C ASN A 128 -5.00 39.25 2.59
N THR A 129 -4.10 39.02 1.64
CA THR A 129 -4.32 38.18 0.46
C THR A 129 -3.48 36.92 0.55
N VAL A 130 -4.09 35.78 0.21
CA VAL A 130 -3.39 34.51 0.05
C VAL A 130 -3.44 34.11 -1.42
N THR A 131 -2.29 33.92 -2.05
CA THR A 131 -2.20 33.31 -3.37
C THR A 131 -2.12 31.80 -3.22
N ILE A 132 -3.14 31.08 -3.69
CA ILE A 132 -3.14 29.64 -3.83
C ILE A 132 -2.52 29.31 -5.18
N ALA A 133 -1.24 28.98 -5.16
CA ALA A 133 -0.47 28.61 -6.34
C ALA A 133 -0.52 27.09 -6.56
N ILE A 134 -0.16 26.69 -7.77
CA ILE A 134 0.15 25.30 -8.10
C ILE A 134 1.45 25.29 -8.91
N THR A 135 2.26 24.24 -8.77
CA THR A 135 3.49 24.07 -9.57
C THR A 135 3.14 23.66 -11.02
N SER A 136 3.71 22.58 -11.57
CA SER A 136 3.50 22.16 -12.97
C SER A 136 2.13 21.56 -13.27
N ASP A 137 1.36 21.25 -12.23
CA ASP A 137 0.01 20.70 -12.36
C ASP A 137 -1.01 21.79 -12.70
N THR A 138 -2.22 21.40 -13.08
CA THR A 138 -3.29 22.34 -13.45
C THR A 138 -4.28 22.54 -12.30
N LEU A 139 -4.43 23.79 -11.83
CA LEU A 139 -5.49 24.21 -10.92
C LEU A 139 -6.60 24.90 -11.73
N VAL A 140 -7.83 24.38 -11.66
CA VAL A 140 -9.00 24.91 -12.38
C VAL A 140 -9.98 25.50 -11.39
N GLN A 141 -10.46 26.72 -11.62
CA GLN A 141 -11.55 27.29 -10.80
C GLN A 141 -12.88 26.70 -11.25
N ALA A 142 -13.65 26.14 -10.30
CA ALA A 142 -15.00 25.68 -10.59
C ALA A 142 -15.89 26.86 -10.99
N GLY A 143 -16.84 26.62 -11.90
CA GLY A 143 -17.72 27.65 -12.45
C GLY A 143 -17.10 28.43 -13.61
N SER A 144 -15.97 29.11 -13.39
CA SER A 144 -15.33 29.93 -14.44
C SER A 144 -14.47 29.13 -15.42
N GLY A 145 -13.90 28.00 -15.00
CA GLY A 145 -13.01 27.18 -15.83
C GLY A 145 -11.62 27.76 -16.07
N LEU A 146 -11.30 28.91 -15.50
CA LEU A 146 -9.96 29.50 -15.58
C LEU A 146 -8.93 28.54 -14.99
N THR A 147 -7.67 28.64 -15.44
CA THR A 147 -6.52 27.87 -14.92
C THR A 147 -5.48 28.74 -14.21
N GLY A 148 -4.57 28.13 -13.44
CA GLY A 148 -3.46 28.82 -12.77
C GLY A 148 -3.72 29.20 -11.30
N SER A 149 -2.86 30.05 -10.75
CA SER A 149 -2.94 30.51 -9.35
C SER A 149 -4.22 31.30 -9.08
N ARG A 150 -4.77 31.16 -7.87
CA ARG A 150 -5.94 31.92 -7.40
C ARG A 150 -5.60 32.81 -6.24
N THR A 151 -6.27 33.94 -6.15
CA THR A 151 -6.18 34.82 -4.98
C THR A 151 -7.38 34.60 -4.09
N LEU A 152 -7.11 34.34 -2.82
CA LEU A 152 -8.10 34.25 -1.75
C LEU A 152 -8.04 35.55 -0.94
N ALA A 153 -9.14 36.30 -0.95
CA ALA A 153 -9.28 37.53 -0.19
C ALA A 153 -9.32 37.28 1.33
N ALA A 154 -9.15 38.34 2.12
CA ALA A 154 -9.34 38.28 3.57
C ALA A 154 -10.76 37.83 3.92
N ASN A 155 -10.88 37.02 4.97
CA ASN A 155 -12.10 36.28 5.35
C ASN A 155 -12.62 35.33 4.28
N GLY A 156 -11.77 34.92 3.32
CA GLY A 156 -12.09 33.95 2.29
C GLY A 156 -11.84 32.50 2.74
N MET A 157 -12.56 31.57 2.12
CA MET A 157 -12.33 30.14 2.25
C MET A 157 -12.51 29.44 0.90
N ALA A 158 -11.56 28.58 0.53
CA ALA A 158 -11.61 27.79 -0.69
C ALA A 158 -11.08 26.37 -0.50
N THR A 159 -11.68 25.39 -1.15
CA THR A 159 -11.24 23.99 -1.12
C THR A 159 -10.78 23.57 -2.50
N ALA A 160 -9.55 23.06 -2.59
CA ALA A 160 -9.01 22.43 -3.78
C ALA A 160 -9.17 20.90 -3.68
N VAL A 161 -9.73 20.27 -4.70
CA VAL A 161 -9.94 18.81 -4.80
C VAL A 161 -9.17 18.25 -5.98
N LYS A 162 -8.39 17.19 -5.76
CA LYS A 162 -7.67 16.49 -6.81
C LYS A 162 -8.63 15.62 -7.62
N ILE A 163 -8.74 15.89 -8.92
CA ILE A 163 -9.70 15.21 -9.81
C ILE A 163 -9.03 14.33 -10.87
N ALA A 164 -7.73 14.50 -11.10
CA ALA A 164 -6.90 13.62 -11.91
C ALA A 164 -5.44 13.72 -11.43
N ALA A 165 -4.54 12.89 -11.99
CA ALA A 165 -3.14 12.84 -11.59
C ALA A 165 -2.49 14.22 -11.49
N THR A 166 -2.67 15.08 -12.50
CA THR A 166 -2.07 16.43 -12.58
C THR A 166 -3.12 17.54 -12.61
N LYS A 167 -4.34 17.29 -12.09
CA LYS A 167 -5.45 18.25 -12.16
C LYS A 167 -6.18 18.40 -10.83
N TRP A 168 -6.35 19.64 -10.42
CA TRP A 168 -7.12 20.07 -9.25
C TRP A 168 -8.26 20.99 -9.68
N MET A 169 -9.39 20.89 -8.99
CA MET A 169 -10.48 21.87 -9.07
C MET A 169 -10.59 22.61 -7.74
N ILE A 170 -10.75 23.93 -7.78
CA ILE A 170 -10.88 24.77 -6.58
C ILE A 170 -12.13 25.64 -6.65
N ALA A 171 -12.81 25.77 -5.52
CA ALA A 171 -13.98 26.64 -5.36
C ALA A 171 -14.01 27.23 -3.96
N GLY A 172 -14.60 28.42 -3.80
CA GLY A 172 -14.68 29.08 -2.51
C GLY A 172 -15.22 30.50 -2.56
N ALA A 173 -15.63 31.01 -1.40
CA ALA A 173 -16.01 32.41 -1.24
C ALA A 173 -14.75 33.27 -1.09
N GLY A 174 -14.71 34.42 -1.77
CA GLY A 174 -13.55 35.30 -1.78
C GLY A 174 -12.40 34.82 -2.68
N LEU A 175 -12.64 33.82 -3.53
CA LEU A 175 -11.65 33.30 -4.48
C LEU A 175 -11.81 33.96 -5.86
N THR A 176 -10.71 34.48 -6.39
CA THR A 176 -10.60 35.04 -7.76
C THR A 176 -9.50 34.35 -8.54
#